data_AF-A0A9X3LNC9-F1
#
_entry.id   AF-A0A9X3LNC9-F1
#
_cell.length_a   1.000
_cell.length_b   1.000
_cell.length_c   1.000
_cell.angle_alpha   90.00
_cell.angle_beta   90.00
_cell.angle_gamma   90.00
#
_symmetry.space_group_name_H-M   'P 1'
#
loop_
_entity.id
_entity.type
_entity.pdbx_description
1 polymer ?
#
loop_
_entity_poly.entity_id
_entity_poly.type
_entity_poly.pdbx_seq_one_letter_code
_entity_poly.pdbx_strand_id
1 'polypeptide(L)'
;MHYDAALRVRELTQNIYDIGDEIADYINHVSQAIADWDADLVEDCLLELEEIVAEGRAEVRPGLSELNGLRQAFVSGVRAGSMSGVTPSRTPRALGGSVARGSDYPHPGRTLSFMHRKPGASARRSLSDATTPTAAGTSDPRSARGAEFADTSAEHAPATMASTASWRMWLREQAERIRADLREVEDWVINQTQCALESQSVLLPQAYVKAEQRTIELVGHWREVIARQPELAAGMRGEAPPEFLAERARVEEIVGRLQRRKRGTAV
;
A
#
# COMPACT_ATOMS: atom_id res chain seq x y z
N MET A 1 15.63 18.99 -15.15
CA MET A 1 15.81 17.57 -15.53
C MET A 1 16.06 16.67 -14.31
N HIS A 2 17.20 16.70 -13.61
CA HIS A 2 17.40 15.85 -12.40
C HIS A 2 16.57 16.29 -11.18
N TYR A 3 16.37 17.60 -10.99
CA TYR A 3 15.54 18.13 -9.90
C TYR A 3 14.08 17.69 -10.04
N ASP A 4 13.53 17.77 -11.25
CA ASP A 4 12.14 17.37 -11.55
C ASP A 4 11.92 15.86 -11.30
N ALA A 5 12.89 15.02 -11.65
CA ALA A 5 12.80 13.58 -11.41
C ALA A 5 12.90 13.21 -9.92
N ALA A 6 13.73 13.92 -9.14
CA ALA A 6 13.82 13.71 -7.70
C ALA A 6 12.54 14.16 -6.98
N LEU A 7 11.96 15.28 -7.42
CA LEU A 7 10.66 15.75 -6.94
C LEU A 7 9.56 14.72 -7.23
N ARG A 8 9.51 14.18 -8.45
CA ARG A 8 8.53 13.16 -8.84
C ARG A 8 8.62 11.88 -8.02
N VAL A 9 9.83 11.42 -7.68
CA VAL A 9 10.02 10.28 -6.76
C VAL A 9 9.39 10.56 -5.39
N ARG A 10 9.57 11.76 -4.86
CA ARG A 10 8.98 12.17 -3.58
C ARG A 10 7.46 12.22 -3.67
N GLU A 11 6.92 12.84 -4.70
CA GLU A 11 5.47 12.92 -4.94
C GLU A 11 4.84 11.53 -5.02
N LEU A 12 5.41 10.62 -5.82
CA LEU A 12 4.89 9.25 -5.94
C LEU A 12 4.97 8.48 -4.62
N THR A 13 6.06 8.65 -3.87
CA THR A 13 6.21 7.99 -2.57
C THR A 13 5.15 8.50 -1.59
N GLN A 14 4.93 9.82 -1.54
CA GLN A 14 3.91 10.42 -0.69
C GLN A 14 2.50 9.96 -1.09
N ASN A 15 2.18 10.00 -2.38
CA ASN A 15 0.87 9.58 -2.88
C ASN A 15 0.55 8.13 -2.51
N ILE A 16 1.56 7.24 -2.51
CA ILE A 16 1.37 5.84 -2.11
C ILE A 16 1.15 5.70 -0.60
N TYR A 17 1.83 6.52 0.23
CA TYR A 17 1.54 6.57 1.66
C TYR A 17 0.15 7.11 1.94
N ASP A 18 -0.24 8.21 1.28
CA ASP A 18 -1.55 8.84 1.43
C ASP A 18 -2.68 7.83 1.14
N ILE A 19 -2.54 6.99 0.09
CA ILE A 19 -3.50 5.91 -0.20
C ILE A 19 -3.58 4.88 0.94
N GLY A 20 -2.43 4.45 1.48
CA GLY A 20 -2.39 3.49 2.57
C GLY A 20 -3.02 4.03 3.86
N ASP A 21 -2.73 5.29 4.17
CA ASP A 21 -3.26 6.00 5.33
C ASP A 21 -4.78 6.21 5.18
N GLU A 22 -5.27 6.59 4.00
CA GLU A 22 -6.70 6.76 3.73
C GLU A 22 -7.46 5.44 3.94
N ILE A 23 -6.96 4.31 3.42
CA ILE A 23 -7.58 3.00 3.64
C ILE A 23 -7.63 2.66 5.14
N ALA A 24 -6.56 2.94 5.89
CA ALA A 24 -6.53 2.72 7.33
C ALA A 24 -7.56 3.61 8.06
N ASP A 25 -7.68 4.88 7.67
CA ASP A 25 -8.66 5.81 8.24
C ASP A 25 -10.11 5.33 8.03
N TYR A 26 -10.45 4.78 6.86
CA TYR A 26 -11.79 4.23 6.63
C TYR A 26 -12.05 2.93 7.41
N ILE A 27 -11.04 2.11 7.69
CA ILE A 27 -11.16 0.98 8.63
C ILE A 27 -11.44 1.49 10.04
N ASN A 28 -10.78 2.58 10.46
CA ASN A 28 -11.05 3.23 11.74
C ASN A 28 -12.48 3.82 11.80
N HIS A 29 -13.02 4.34 10.69
CA HIS A 29 -14.43 4.78 10.64
C HIS A 29 -15.40 3.65 10.96
N VAL A 30 -15.16 2.44 10.42
CA VAL A 30 -15.93 1.23 10.77
C VAL A 30 -15.80 0.92 12.28
N SER A 31 -14.59 1.00 12.83
CA SER A 31 -14.33 0.80 14.27
C SER A 31 -15.10 1.79 15.15
N GLN A 32 -15.18 3.06 14.74
CA GLN A 32 -15.93 4.09 15.44
C GLN A 32 -17.45 3.88 15.33
N ALA A 33 -17.96 3.50 14.16
CA ALA A 33 -19.38 3.19 13.98
C ALA A 33 -19.82 1.98 14.82
N ILE A 34 -18.96 0.96 14.97
CA ILE A 34 -19.16 -0.17 15.89
C ILE A 34 -19.25 0.31 17.34
N ALA A 35 -18.37 1.23 17.75
CA ALA A 35 -18.38 1.79 19.11
C ALA A 35 -19.69 2.54 19.40
N ASP A 36 -20.26 3.19 18.39
CA ASP A 36 -21.51 3.92 18.49
C ASP A 36 -22.76 3.03 18.44
N TRP A 37 -22.60 1.72 18.20
CA TRP A 37 -23.71 0.76 18.03
C TRP A 37 -24.65 1.09 16.87
N ASP A 38 -24.17 1.80 15.86
CA ASP A 38 -24.96 2.21 14.70
C ASP A 38 -24.73 1.25 13.51
N ALA A 39 -25.62 0.25 13.38
CA ALA A 39 -25.49 -0.78 12.36
C ALA A 39 -25.69 -0.26 10.92
N ASP A 40 -26.45 0.83 10.74
CA ASP A 40 -26.64 1.45 9.43
C ASP A 40 -25.36 2.20 9.04
N LEU A 41 -24.78 2.95 9.98
CA LEU A 41 -23.52 3.66 9.76
C LEU A 41 -22.35 2.70 9.49
N VAL A 42 -22.31 1.54 10.16
CA VAL A 42 -21.30 0.51 9.87
C VAL A 42 -21.37 0.05 8.42
N GLU A 43 -22.57 -0.12 7.84
CA GLU A 43 -22.71 -0.50 6.43
C GLU A 43 -22.28 0.62 5.49
N ASP A 44 -22.68 1.85 5.78
CA ASP A 44 -22.27 3.02 5.00
C ASP A 44 -20.73 3.14 4.99
N CYS A 45 -20.08 2.97 6.14
CA CYS A 45 -18.62 2.97 6.23
C CYS A 45 -17.96 1.81 5.48
N LEU A 46 -18.58 0.62 5.42
CA LEU A 46 -18.07 -0.51 4.63
C LEU A 46 -18.15 -0.24 3.12
N LEU A 47 -19.26 0.36 2.67
CA LEU A 47 -19.41 0.74 1.26
C LEU A 47 -18.37 1.81 0.87
N GLU A 48 -18.18 2.83 1.71
CA GLU A 48 -17.14 3.84 1.49
C GLU A 48 -15.74 3.18 1.47
N LEU A 49 -15.46 2.21 2.35
CA LEU A 49 -14.19 1.47 2.32
C LEU A 49 -13.98 0.67 1.02
N GLU A 50 -15.01 -0.01 0.51
CA GLU A 50 -14.93 -0.75 -0.77
C GLU A 50 -14.57 0.20 -1.93
N GLU A 51 -15.20 1.38 -1.98
CA GLU A 51 -14.91 2.40 -2.99
C GLU A 51 -13.45 2.88 -2.91
N ILE A 52 -12.98 3.25 -1.71
CA ILE A 52 -11.62 3.73 -1.48
C ILE A 52 -10.57 2.64 -1.78
N VAL A 53 -10.83 1.38 -1.41
CA VAL A 53 -9.94 0.27 -1.74
C VAL A 53 -9.90 0.03 -3.25
N ALA A 54 -11.04 0.11 -3.94
CA ALA A 54 -11.08 -0.04 -5.39
C ALA A 54 -10.28 1.06 -6.12
N GLU A 55 -10.44 2.32 -5.69
CA GLU A 55 -9.68 3.47 -6.19
C GLU A 55 -8.19 3.33 -5.89
N GLY A 56 -7.82 3.12 -4.63
CA GLY A 56 -6.44 2.95 -4.20
C GLY A 56 -5.71 1.83 -4.95
N ARG A 57 -6.39 0.73 -5.26
CA ARG A 57 -5.84 -0.36 -6.10
C ARG A 57 -5.57 0.07 -7.54
N ALA A 58 -6.47 0.87 -8.12
CA ALA A 58 -6.32 1.37 -9.48
C ALA A 58 -5.14 2.37 -9.57
N GLU A 59 -4.93 3.18 -8.53
CA GLU A 59 -3.91 4.22 -8.50
C GLU A 59 -2.51 3.74 -8.08
N VAL A 60 -2.44 2.85 -7.07
CA VAL A 60 -1.16 2.41 -6.52
C VAL A 60 -0.32 1.63 -7.54
N ARG A 61 -0.97 0.91 -8.45
CA ARG A 61 -0.29 0.07 -9.45
C ARG A 61 0.54 0.89 -10.46
N PRO A 62 -0.01 1.87 -11.19
CA PRO A 62 0.79 2.73 -12.04
C PRO A 62 1.82 3.53 -11.23
N GLY A 63 1.46 4.04 -10.05
CA GLY A 63 2.38 4.78 -9.18
C GLY A 63 3.63 3.98 -8.78
N LEU A 64 3.46 2.73 -8.36
CA LEU A 64 4.59 1.83 -8.06
C LEU A 64 5.45 1.53 -9.29
N SER A 65 4.82 1.36 -10.46
CA SER A 65 5.56 1.07 -11.69
C SER A 65 6.45 2.24 -12.13
N GLU A 66 5.92 3.46 -12.02
CA GLU A 66 6.65 4.69 -12.32
C GLU A 66 7.79 4.90 -11.30
N LEU A 67 7.50 4.73 -10.02
CA LEU A 67 8.47 4.86 -8.93
C LEU A 67 9.65 3.89 -9.12
N ASN A 68 9.36 2.62 -9.43
CA ASN A 68 10.39 1.61 -9.67
C ASN A 68 11.23 1.93 -10.93
N GLY A 69 10.59 2.42 -11.99
CA GLY A 69 11.28 2.88 -13.20
C GLY A 69 12.24 4.03 -12.93
N LEU A 70 11.80 5.04 -12.16
CA LEU A 70 12.63 6.18 -11.77
C LEU A 70 13.80 5.74 -10.88
N ARG A 71 13.55 4.90 -9.87
CA ARG A 71 14.61 4.35 -9.01
C ARG A 71 15.67 3.61 -9.82
N GLN A 72 15.26 2.77 -10.76
CA GLN A 72 16.19 2.04 -11.62
C GLN A 72 16.96 2.98 -12.56
N ALA A 73 16.31 4.00 -13.11
CA ALA A 73 16.97 5.02 -13.93
C ALA A 73 18.07 5.75 -13.13
N PHE A 74 17.79 6.14 -11.87
CA PHE A 74 18.80 6.74 -10.99
C PHE A 74 19.98 5.80 -10.71
N VAL A 75 19.70 4.54 -10.35
CA VAL A 75 20.77 3.56 -10.07
C VAL A 75 21.61 3.29 -11.32
N SER A 76 20.98 3.16 -12.48
CA SER A 76 21.67 2.94 -13.76
C SER A 76 22.51 4.14 -14.19
N GLY A 77 21.99 5.38 -14.03
CA GLY A 77 22.72 6.61 -14.32
C GLY A 77 23.93 6.84 -13.41
N VAL A 78 23.80 6.52 -12.11
CA VAL A 78 24.94 6.55 -11.16
C VAL A 78 26.01 5.52 -11.56
N ARG A 79 25.59 4.31 -11.97
CA ARG A 79 26.51 3.25 -12.42
C ARG A 79 27.18 3.54 -13.77
N ALA A 80 26.54 4.33 -14.64
CA ALA A 80 27.10 4.72 -15.92
C ALA A 80 28.30 5.68 -15.81
N GLY A 81 28.51 6.30 -14.64
CA GLY A 81 29.61 7.22 -14.37
C GLY A 81 29.45 8.59 -15.03
N SER A 82 30.19 9.59 -14.54
CA SER A 82 30.31 10.88 -15.22
C SER A 82 31.27 10.73 -16.40
N MET A 83 30.75 10.80 -17.62
CA MET A 83 31.57 11.00 -18.81
C MET A 83 32.07 12.44 -18.79
N SER A 84 33.11 12.70 -17.99
CA SER A 84 33.83 13.97 -18.03
C SER A 84 34.52 14.04 -19.39
N GLY A 85 33.88 14.71 -20.33
CA GLY A 85 34.44 15.04 -21.63
C GLY A 85 35.62 15.99 -21.43
N VAL A 86 36.80 15.43 -21.15
CA VAL A 86 38.06 16.16 -21.29
C VAL A 86 38.20 16.48 -22.76
N THR A 87 37.81 17.69 -23.17
CA THR A 87 38.20 18.29 -24.44
C THR A 87 39.71 18.58 -24.39
N PRO A 88 40.57 17.91 -25.17
CA PRO A 88 41.96 18.30 -25.28
C PRO A 88 42.11 19.09 -26.58
N SER A 89 42.18 20.42 -26.51
CA SER A 89 42.84 21.19 -27.57
C SER A 89 43.09 22.61 -27.07
N ARG A 90 44.26 22.87 -26.48
CA ARG A 90 45.53 23.18 -27.16
C ARG A 90 45.68 24.69 -27.31
N THR A 91 46.54 25.22 -26.44
CA THR A 91 47.11 26.56 -26.50
C THR A 91 47.77 26.81 -27.88
N PRO A 92 47.59 27.99 -28.49
CA PRO A 92 48.41 28.38 -29.63
C PRO A 92 49.71 29.00 -29.11
N ARG A 93 50.82 28.25 -29.17
CA ARG A 93 52.16 28.85 -29.19
C ARG A 93 52.72 28.74 -30.60
N ALA A 94 53.17 29.89 -31.08
CA ALA A 94 53.50 30.17 -32.46
C ALA A 94 54.84 29.57 -32.93
N LEU A 95 54.89 29.47 -34.27
CA LEU A 95 56.04 29.46 -35.20
C LEU A 95 56.87 28.18 -35.41
N GLY A 96 56.73 27.66 -36.63
CA GLY A 96 57.86 27.30 -37.48
C GLY A 96 57.89 25.86 -38.01
N GLY A 97 57.51 25.65 -39.27
CA GLY A 97 57.89 24.45 -40.03
C GLY A 97 56.79 23.79 -40.86
N SER A 98 56.68 24.23 -42.12
CA SER A 98 56.05 23.57 -43.27
C SER A 98 56.18 22.04 -43.29
N VAL A 99 55.11 21.26 -43.60
CA VAL A 99 54.85 20.58 -44.91
C VAL A 99 53.37 20.06 -44.98
N ALA A 100 52.74 20.27 -46.15
CA ALA A 100 51.61 19.55 -46.81
C ALA A 100 50.17 19.51 -46.21
N ARG A 101 49.24 20.11 -46.99
CA ARG A 101 47.78 19.83 -47.14
C ARG A 101 47.54 18.35 -47.51
N GLY A 102 46.42 17.68 -47.18
CA GLY A 102 45.19 18.04 -46.48
C GLY A 102 44.48 16.72 -46.09
N SER A 103 44.14 16.56 -44.82
CA SER A 103 42.82 16.85 -44.22
C SER A 103 41.86 15.65 -44.21
N ASP A 104 42.33 14.54 -43.64
CA ASP A 104 41.47 13.56 -42.95
C ASP A 104 40.97 14.19 -41.64
N TYR A 105 39.77 14.74 -41.64
CA TYR A 105 39.05 15.04 -40.39
C TYR A 105 38.07 13.90 -40.12
N PRO A 106 38.29 13.06 -39.09
CA PRO A 106 37.26 12.13 -38.64
C PRO A 106 36.12 12.91 -37.97
N HIS A 107 34.94 12.90 -38.60
CA HIS A 107 33.71 13.45 -38.06
C HIS A 107 33.24 12.63 -36.83
N PRO A 108 32.85 13.27 -35.72
CA PRO A 108 32.20 12.59 -34.60
C PRO A 108 30.74 12.34 -34.97
N GLY A 109 30.48 11.29 -35.74
CA GLY A 109 29.13 11.06 -36.26
C GLY A 109 28.90 9.77 -37.03
N ARG A 110 29.76 8.76 -36.89
CA ARG A 110 29.56 7.46 -37.55
C ARG A 110 29.36 6.35 -36.53
N THR A 111 28.09 6.21 -36.16
CA THR A 111 27.34 4.98 -35.86
C THR A 111 28.13 3.82 -35.26
N LEU A 112 27.81 3.52 -34.00
CA LEU A 112 27.98 2.21 -33.37
C LEU A 112 27.54 1.11 -34.34
N SER A 113 28.51 0.52 -35.02
CA SER A 113 28.30 -0.71 -35.77
C SER A 113 28.41 -1.85 -34.77
N PHE A 114 27.26 -2.31 -34.28
CA PHE A 114 27.17 -3.59 -33.59
C PHE A 114 27.56 -4.68 -34.60
N MET A 115 28.83 -5.10 -34.57
CA MET A 115 29.24 -6.31 -35.24
C MET A 115 28.59 -7.49 -34.52
N HIS A 116 27.55 -8.02 -35.17
CA HIS A 116 27.04 -9.37 -34.96
C HIS A 116 28.20 -10.38 -35.01
N ARG A 117 28.45 -11.07 -33.89
CA ARG A 117 29.14 -12.36 -33.91
C ARG A 117 28.10 -13.44 -34.20
N LYS A 118 28.08 -13.94 -35.45
CA LYS A 118 27.24 -15.08 -35.85
C LYS A 118 27.79 -16.42 -35.31
N PRO A 119 26.92 -17.44 -35.20
CA PRO A 119 27.11 -18.62 -34.36
C PRO A 119 27.91 -19.73 -35.05
N GLY A 120 28.79 -20.39 -34.30
CA GLY A 120 29.50 -21.60 -34.72
C GLY A 120 29.02 -22.80 -33.90
N ALA A 121 28.53 -23.80 -34.61
CA ALA A 121 27.88 -25.01 -34.12
C ALA A 121 28.85 -26.11 -33.62
N SER A 122 28.43 -26.84 -32.59
CA SER A 122 28.64 -28.28 -32.31
C SER A 122 28.37 -28.53 -30.82
N ALA A 123 27.69 -29.58 -30.34
CA ALA A 123 27.17 -30.79 -30.96
C ALA A 123 26.03 -31.37 -30.11
N ARG A 124 25.17 -32.15 -30.77
CA ARG A 124 24.18 -33.09 -30.20
C ARG A 124 24.82 -34.18 -29.34
N ARG A 125 24.07 -34.62 -28.31
CA ARG A 125 23.73 -36.02 -27.93
C ARG A 125 22.68 -35.92 -26.82
N SER A 126 21.40 -36.23 -27.00
CA SER A 126 20.70 -37.51 -27.26
C SER A 126 20.68 -38.49 -26.09
N LEU A 127 19.51 -38.52 -25.42
CA LEU A 127 18.68 -39.65 -24.94
C LEU A 127 19.24 -40.65 -23.90
N SER A 128 18.54 -40.75 -22.76
CA SER A 128 17.83 -41.94 -22.20
C SER A 128 17.60 -41.71 -20.69
N ASP A 129 16.36 -41.59 -20.19
CA ASP A 129 15.42 -42.66 -19.78
C ASP A 129 15.61 -43.13 -18.31
N ALA A 130 14.52 -43.60 -17.70
CA ALA A 130 14.29 -44.07 -16.30
C ALA A 130 13.72 -43.02 -15.31
N THR A 131 12.43 -43.05 -14.91
CA THR A 131 11.67 -44.01 -14.08
C THR A 131 11.68 -43.66 -12.58
N THR A 132 10.54 -43.10 -12.14
CA THR A 132 9.82 -43.36 -10.86
C THR A 132 10.25 -42.60 -9.58
N PRO A 133 9.29 -42.25 -8.69
CA PRO A 133 9.44 -41.20 -7.68
C PRO A 133 9.87 -41.74 -6.33
N THR A 134 10.57 -40.91 -5.56
CA THR A 134 10.92 -41.20 -4.17
C THR A 134 10.25 -40.19 -3.26
N ALA A 135 9.31 -40.70 -2.46
CA ALA A 135 8.80 -40.05 -1.28
C ALA A 135 9.90 -39.96 -0.21
N ALA A 136 10.11 -38.76 0.33
CA ALA A 136 10.70 -38.47 1.63
C ALA A 136 10.20 -37.05 1.98
N GLY A 137 9.45 -36.81 3.04
CA GLY A 137 9.67 -37.34 4.38
C GLY A 137 10.74 -36.50 5.08
N THR A 138 10.50 -35.19 5.21
CA THR A 138 11.28 -34.33 6.10
C THR A 138 10.32 -33.47 6.90
N SER A 139 10.00 -34.01 8.07
CA SER A 139 9.45 -33.31 9.22
C SER A 139 10.36 -32.14 9.60
N ASP A 140 9.81 -30.93 9.51
CA ASP A 140 10.43 -29.70 9.98
C ASP A 140 9.85 -29.35 11.36
N PRO A 141 10.60 -29.47 12.48
CA PRO A 141 10.11 -29.16 13.81
C PRO A 141 10.58 -27.77 14.19
N ARG A 142 9.88 -26.71 13.75
CA ARG A 142 10.09 -25.33 14.23
C ARG A 142 9.01 -24.36 13.74
N SER A 143 7.78 -24.57 14.18
CA SER A 143 6.82 -23.46 14.32
C SER A 143 5.75 -23.85 15.34
N ALA A 144 6.19 -23.97 16.59
CA ALA A 144 5.31 -24.18 17.74
C ALA A 144 5.86 -23.34 18.89
N ARG A 145 5.63 -22.02 18.80
CA ARG A 145 5.75 -21.10 19.93
C ARG A 145 5.00 -19.81 19.59
N GLY A 146 3.72 -19.81 19.93
CA GLY A 146 2.83 -18.65 19.76
C GLY A 146 1.36 -19.02 19.71
N ALA A 147 0.92 -20.02 20.46
CA ALA A 147 -0.51 -20.39 20.55
C ALA A 147 -0.79 -21.18 21.83
N GLU A 148 -0.44 -20.62 23.00
CA GLU A 148 -0.85 -21.20 24.28
C GLU A 148 -1.20 -20.08 25.27
N PHE A 149 -2.26 -19.33 24.95
CA PHE A 149 -3.18 -18.72 25.92
C PHE A 149 -4.49 -18.48 25.16
N ALA A 150 -5.18 -19.57 24.80
CA ALA A 150 -6.57 -19.45 24.38
C ALA A 150 -7.38 -19.03 25.60
N ASP A 151 -7.77 -17.77 25.65
CA ASP A 151 -8.72 -17.24 26.63
C ASP A 151 -10.10 -17.83 26.34
N THR A 152 -10.36 -19.05 26.85
CA THR A 152 -11.63 -19.75 26.70
C THR A 152 -12.80 -19.09 27.42
N SER A 153 -12.56 -18.00 28.14
CA SER A 153 -13.59 -17.22 28.85
C SER A 153 -14.36 -16.28 27.91
N ALA A 154 -13.79 -16.03 26.72
CA ALA A 154 -14.19 -15.01 25.77
C ALA A 154 -15.47 -15.27 24.97
N GLU A 155 -15.81 -16.52 24.68
CA GLU A 155 -16.82 -16.88 23.67
C GLU A 155 -18.19 -17.26 24.25
N HIS A 156 -18.29 -17.50 25.56
CA HIS A 156 -19.53 -17.95 26.16
C HIS A 156 -20.46 -16.77 26.42
N ALA A 157 -21.46 -16.58 25.54
CA ALA A 157 -22.53 -15.63 25.80
C ALA A 157 -23.20 -15.94 27.15
N PRO A 158 -23.63 -14.89 27.87
CA PRO A 158 -24.27 -15.08 29.16
C PRO A 158 -25.56 -15.91 29.00
N ALA A 159 -25.86 -16.72 30.02
CA ALA A 159 -27.02 -17.60 30.02
C ALA A 159 -28.32 -16.80 29.82
N THR A 160 -29.38 -17.44 29.31
CA THR A 160 -30.69 -16.83 29.03
C THR A 160 -31.31 -16.10 30.23
N MET A 161 -30.93 -16.45 31.46
CA MET A 161 -31.38 -15.82 32.71
C MET A 161 -30.44 -14.71 33.23
N ALA A 162 -29.42 -14.31 32.47
CA ALA A 162 -28.51 -13.25 32.87
C ALA A 162 -29.17 -11.88 32.85
N SER A 163 -28.73 -10.99 33.74
CA SER A 163 -29.25 -9.64 33.82
C SER A 163 -28.95 -8.83 32.55
N THR A 164 -29.77 -7.82 32.25
CA THR A 164 -29.50 -6.85 31.17
C THR A 164 -28.12 -6.21 31.31
N ALA A 165 -27.67 -5.94 32.54
CA ALA A 165 -26.35 -5.39 32.82
C ALA A 165 -25.23 -6.35 32.37
N SER A 166 -25.38 -7.66 32.64
CA SER A 166 -24.45 -8.70 32.20
C SER A 166 -24.37 -8.77 30.67
N TRP A 167 -25.52 -8.68 29.99
CA TRP A 167 -25.56 -8.63 28.53
C TRP A 167 -24.88 -7.38 27.95
N ARG A 168 -25.10 -6.19 28.53
CA ARG A 168 -24.41 -4.96 28.08
C ARG A 168 -22.90 -5.04 28.27
N MET A 169 -22.44 -5.60 29.38
CA MET A 169 -21.00 -5.79 29.62
C MET A 169 -20.40 -6.74 28.60
N TRP A 170 -21.04 -7.88 28.36
CA TRP A 170 -20.58 -8.86 27.36
C TRP A 170 -20.57 -8.26 25.95
N LEU A 171 -21.64 -7.56 25.54
CA LEU A 171 -21.70 -6.89 24.24
C LEU A 171 -20.53 -5.91 24.07
N ARG A 172 -20.28 -5.02 25.06
CA ARG A 172 -19.18 -4.06 25.02
C ARG A 172 -17.81 -4.74 24.95
N GLU A 173 -17.63 -5.83 25.69
CA GLU A 173 -16.39 -6.61 25.64
C GLU A 173 -16.16 -7.20 24.24
N GLN A 174 -17.19 -7.76 23.59
CA GLN A 174 -17.07 -8.26 22.22
C GLN A 174 -16.81 -7.14 21.22
N ALA A 175 -17.52 -6.01 21.33
CA ALA A 175 -17.29 -4.86 20.47
C ALA A 175 -15.87 -4.31 20.63
N GLU A 176 -15.34 -4.24 21.85
CA GLU A 176 -13.98 -3.78 22.09
C GLU A 176 -12.93 -4.73 21.49
N ARG A 177 -13.16 -6.04 21.54
CA ARG A 177 -12.28 -7.03 20.89
C ARG A 177 -12.28 -6.89 19.38
N ILE A 178 -13.46 -6.78 18.77
CA ILE A 178 -13.57 -6.58 17.32
C ILE A 178 -12.90 -5.26 16.91
N ARG A 179 -13.04 -4.20 17.70
CA ARG A 179 -12.34 -2.92 17.47
C ARG A 179 -10.83 -3.01 17.69
N ALA A 180 -10.36 -3.88 18.57
CA ALA A 180 -8.93 -4.15 18.70
C ALA A 180 -8.41 -4.85 17.43
N ASP A 181 -9.13 -5.86 16.95
CA ASP A 181 -8.80 -6.55 15.70
C ASP A 181 -8.81 -5.60 14.49
N LEU A 182 -9.77 -4.67 14.41
CA LEU A 182 -9.80 -3.65 13.35
C LEU A 182 -8.56 -2.73 13.39
N ARG A 183 -8.14 -2.30 14.59
CA ARG A 183 -6.89 -1.53 14.76
C ARG A 183 -5.67 -2.31 14.31
N GLU A 184 -5.64 -3.63 14.51
CA GLU A 184 -4.56 -4.47 13.97
C GLU A 184 -4.57 -4.49 12.43
N VAL A 185 -5.74 -4.43 11.79
CA VAL A 185 -5.84 -4.30 10.32
C VAL A 185 -5.33 -2.94 9.86
N GLU A 186 -5.67 -1.85 10.54
CA GLU A 186 -5.17 -0.49 10.26
C GLU A 186 -3.64 -0.47 10.28
N ASP A 187 -3.04 -0.89 11.40
CA ASP A 187 -1.59 -0.97 11.58
C ASP A 187 -0.93 -1.86 10.52
N TRP A 188 -1.60 -2.97 10.17
CA TRP A 188 -1.12 -3.88 9.14
C TRP A 188 -1.09 -3.22 7.76
N VAL A 189 -2.11 -2.46 7.36
CA VAL A 189 -2.16 -1.74 6.07
C VAL A 189 -1.03 -0.71 5.97
N ILE A 190 -0.81 0.08 7.02
CA ILE A 190 0.28 1.06 7.08
C ILE A 190 1.63 0.36 6.92
N ASN A 191 1.84 -0.74 7.66
CA ASN A 191 3.07 -1.52 7.56
C ASN A 191 3.25 -2.17 6.19
N GLN A 192 2.19 -2.68 5.54
CA GLN A 192 2.28 -3.20 4.17
C GLN A 192 2.70 -2.12 3.18
N THR A 193 2.14 -0.91 3.32
CA THR A 193 2.45 0.27 2.50
C THR A 193 3.92 0.66 2.63
N GLN A 194 4.43 0.73 3.86
CA GLN A 194 5.85 0.92 4.13
C GLN A 194 6.71 -0.19 3.51
N CYS A 195 6.36 -1.46 3.73
CA CYS A 195 7.10 -2.60 3.22
C CYS A 195 7.22 -2.57 1.68
N ALA A 196 6.16 -2.21 0.98
CA ALA A 196 6.16 -2.09 -0.48
C ALA A 196 7.09 -0.97 -0.97
N LEU A 197 7.15 0.16 -0.26
CA LEU A 197 7.98 1.29 -0.65
C LEU A 197 9.46 1.12 -0.29
N GLU A 198 9.76 0.52 0.85
CA GLU A 198 11.13 0.37 1.35
C GLU A 198 11.81 -0.90 0.83
N SER A 199 11.10 -2.03 0.91
CA SER A 199 11.66 -3.36 0.62
C SER A 199 11.13 -4.01 -0.65
N GLN A 200 10.08 -3.44 -1.27
CA GLN A 200 9.44 -3.96 -2.48
C GLN A 200 9.00 -5.44 -2.34
N SER A 201 8.67 -5.87 -1.12
CA SER A 201 8.36 -7.26 -0.78
C SER A 201 6.86 -7.61 -0.83
N VAL A 202 6.00 -6.61 -1.05
CA VAL A 202 4.55 -6.74 -0.94
C VAL A 202 3.85 -6.27 -2.22
N LEU A 203 2.76 -6.95 -2.57
CA LEU A 203 1.85 -6.53 -3.63
C LEU A 203 0.69 -5.72 -3.04
N LEU A 204 0.82 -4.39 -2.98
CA LEU A 204 -0.18 -3.50 -2.37
C LEU A 204 -1.61 -3.69 -2.87
N PRO A 205 -1.87 -3.88 -4.19
CA PRO A 205 -3.23 -4.11 -4.63
C PRO A 205 -3.89 -5.36 -4.02
N GLN A 206 -3.10 -6.38 -3.65
CA GLN A 206 -3.60 -7.56 -2.97
C GLN A 206 -3.67 -7.37 -1.45
N ALA A 207 -2.76 -6.58 -0.88
CA ALA A 207 -2.80 -6.24 0.54
C ALA A 207 -4.09 -5.48 0.88
N TYR A 208 -4.46 -4.48 0.08
CA TYR A 208 -5.69 -3.69 0.31
C TYR A 208 -6.96 -4.55 0.22
N VAL A 209 -7.06 -5.46 -0.76
CA VAL A 209 -8.20 -6.42 -0.82
C VAL A 209 -8.26 -7.32 0.40
N LYS A 210 -7.11 -7.75 0.93
CA LYS A 210 -7.08 -8.57 2.15
C LYS A 210 -7.52 -7.78 3.38
N ALA A 211 -7.15 -6.51 3.48
CA ALA A 211 -7.61 -5.64 4.56
C ALA A 211 -9.13 -5.46 4.50
N GLU A 212 -9.66 -5.13 3.33
CA GLU A 212 -11.11 -5.03 3.06
C GLU A 212 -11.85 -6.31 3.48
N GLN A 213 -11.40 -7.48 2.98
CA GLN A 213 -12.00 -8.77 3.32
C GLN A 213 -11.97 -9.04 4.83
N ARG A 214 -10.86 -8.74 5.49
CA ARG A 214 -10.73 -8.93 6.94
C ARG A 214 -11.67 -8.01 7.72
N THR A 215 -11.84 -6.76 7.28
CA THR A 215 -12.78 -5.81 7.86
C THR A 215 -14.22 -6.30 7.70
N ILE A 216 -14.60 -6.79 6.51
CA ILE A 216 -15.93 -7.38 6.25
C ILE A 216 -16.19 -8.59 7.17
N GLU A 217 -15.21 -9.48 7.32
CA GLU A 217 -15.32 -10.63 8.25
C GLU A 217 -15.55 -10.18 9.69
N LEU A 218 -14.79 -9.19 10.17
CA LEU A 218 -14.91 -8.65 11.53
C LEU A 218 -16.27 -8.00 11.78
N VAL A 219 -16.79 -7.24 10.80
CA VAL A 219 -18.15 -6.70 10.85
C VAL A 219 -19.19 -7.82 10.83
N GLY A 220 -18.96 -8.89 10.07
CA GLY A 220 -19.80 -10.10 10.10
C GLY A 220 -19.91 -10.70 11.50
N HIS A 221 -18.78 -10.87 12.19
CA HIS A 221 -18.78 -11.33 13.59
C HIS A 221 -19.51 -10.36 14.52
N TRP A 222 -19.33 -9.05 14.33
CA TRP A 222 -20.06 -8.04 15.10
C TRP A 222 -21.58 -8.15 14.90
N ARG A 223 -22.03 -8.38 13.66
CA ARG A 223 -23.45 -8.60 13.35
C ARG A 223 -24.03 -9.81 14.08
N GLU A 224 -23.27 -10.90 14.14
CA GLU A 224 -23.66 -12.08 14.90
C GLU A 224 -23.75 -11.82 16.41
N VAL A 225 -22.87 -10.98 16.95
CA VAL A 225 -22.88 -10.56 18.35
C VAL A 225 -24.14 -9.74 18.68
N ILE A 226 -24.45 -8.71 17.90
CA ILE A 226 -25.64 -7.87 18.13
C ILE A 226 -26.95 -8.65 17.90
N ALA A 227 -26.97 -9.61 16.97
CA ALA A 227 -28.13 -10.44 16.69
C ALA A 227 -28.57 -11.30 17.89
N ARG A 228 -27.69 -11.51 18.89
CA ARG A 228 -28.04 -12.21 20.13
C ARG A 228 -28.98 -11.39 21.02
N GLN A 229 -28.89 -10.06 20.98
CA GLN A 229 -29.70 -9.13 21.78
C GLN A 229 -29.98 -7.82 21.02
N PRO A 230 -30.81 -7.86 19.96
CA PRO A 230 -30.97 -6.74 19.03
C PRO A 230 -31.63 -5.51 19.67
N GLU A 231 -32.65 -5.69 20.51
CA GLU A 231 -33.33 -4.58 21.19
C GLU A 231 -32.39 -3.85 22.16
N LEU A 232 -31.52 -4.59 22.83
CA LEU A 232 -30.54 -4.03 23.75
C LEU A 232 -29.46 -3.25 23.00
N ALA A 233 -28.94 -3.81 21.91
CA ALA A 233 -27.96 -3.15 21.05
C ALA A 233 -28.53 -1.87 20.42
N ALA A 234 -29.78 -1.89 19.95
CA ALA A 234 -30.46 -0.70 19.44
C ALA A 234 -30.59 0.40 20.52
N GLY A 235 -30.83 0.00 21.78
CA GLY A 235 -30.82 0.91 22.93
C GLY A 235 -29.43 1.38 23.39
N MET A 236 -28.35 0.93 22.75
CA MET A 236 -26.98 1.38 22.98
C MET A 236 -26.49 2.36 21.91
N ARG A 237 -27.28 2.56 20.84
CA ARG A 237 -26.95 3.51 19.77
C ARG A 237 -26.68 4.91 20.31
N GLY A 238 -25.59 5.54 19.87
CA GLY A 238 -25.22 6.89 20.32
C GLY A 238 -24.35 6.93 21.58
N GLU A 239 -23.93 5.79 22.14
CA GLU A 239 -23.09 5.74 23.34
C GLU A 239 -21.69 6.35 23.12
N ALA A 240 -21.17 6.28 21.89
CA ALA A 240 -19.82 6.74 21.55
C ALA A 240 -19.82 7.33 20.13
N PRO A 241 -20.34 8.57 19.96
CA PRO A 241 -20.52 9.17 18.65
C PRO A 241 -19.18 9.26 17.90
N PRO A 242 -19.12 8.88 16.62
CA PRO A 242 -17.89 8.88 15.84
C PRO A 242 -17.27 10.27 15.67
N GLU A 243 -15.95 10.36 15.80
CA GLU A 243 -15.21 11.61 15.67
C GLU A 243 -15.23 12.13 14.23
N PHE A 244 -15.21 11.22 13.24
CA PHE A 244 -15.22 11.60 11.83
C PHE A 244 -16.52 12.31 11.40
N LEU A 245 -17.66 11.99 12.02
CA LEU A 245 -18.91 12.71 11.77
C LEU A 245 -18.85 14.14 12.32
N ALA A 246 -18.24 14.33 13.50
CA ALA A 246 -18.01 15.66 14.05
C ALA A 246 -17.03 16.46 13.17
N GLU A 247 -16.00 15.81 12.62
CA GLU A 247 -15.08 16.44 11.68
C GLU A 247 -15.76 16.81 10.36
N ARG A 248 -16.56 15.92 9.76
CA ARG A 248 -17.34 16.20 8.56
C ARG A 248 -18.25 17.42 8.75
N ALA A 249 -18.97 17.49 9.88
CA ALA A 249 -19.81 18.64 10.20
C ALA A 249 -19.00 19.95 10.33
N ARG A 250 -17.81 19.90 10.94
CA ARG A 250 -16.89 21.05 11.02
C ARG A 250 -16.42 21.49 9.63
N VAL A 251 -16.02 20.54 8.78
CA VAL A 251 -15.57 20.81 7.40
C VAL A 251 -16.68 21.43 6.57
N GLU A 252 -17.90 20.90 6.63
CA GLU A 252 -19.07 21.43 5.94
C GLU A 252 -19.38 22.88 6.36
N GLU A 253 -19.26 23.19 7.66
CA GLU A 253 -19.43 24.55 8.16
C GLU A 253 -18.39 25.52 7.57
N ILE A 254 -17.12 25.09 7.52
CA ILE A 254 -16.01 25.85 6.95
C ILE A 254 -16.22 26.06 5.45
N VAL A 255 -16.55 25.00 4.70
CA VAL A 255 -16.84 25.06 3.26
C VAL A 255 -18.02 26.00 3.01
N GLY A 256 -19.10 25.90 3.78
CA GLY A 256 -20.24 26.81 3.71
C GLY A 256 -19.85 28.27 3.97
N ARG A 257 -18.96 28.52 4.94
CA ARG A 257 -18.40 29.86 5.22
C ARG A 257 -17.55 30.38 4.06
N LEU A 258 -16.70 29.54 3.48
CA LEU A 258 -15.88 29.89 2.31
C LEU A 258 -16.73 30.19 1.08
N GLN A 259 -17.76 29.38 0.82
CA GLN A 259 -18.71 29.59 -0.27
C GLN A 259 -19.48 30.91 -0.10
N ARG A 260 -19.94 31.23 1.13
CA ARG A 260 -20.57 32.51 1.45
C ARG A 260 -19.62 33.69 1.20
N ARG A 261 -18.36 33.59 1.64
CA ARG A 261 -17.33 34.61 1.41
C ARG A 261 -17.04 34.81 -0.07
N LYS A 262 -16.86 33.72 -0.83
CA LYS A 262 -16.64 33.74 -2.28
C LYS A 262 -17.81 34.39 -3.03
N ARG A 263 -19.06 34.16 -2.61
CA ARG A 263 -20.25 34.83 -3.15
C ARG A 263 -20.31 36.33 -2.78
N GLY A 264 -19.87 36.70 -1.58
CA GLY A 264 -19.83 38.10 -1.12
C GLY A 264 -18.71 38.95 -1.73
N THR A 265 -17.63 38.34 -2.23
CA THR A 265 -16.53 39.04 -2.93
C THR A 265 -16.76 39.17 -4.44
N ALA A 266 -17.84 38.59 -4.98
CA ALA A 266 -18.17 38.62 -6.41
C ALA A 266 -19.09 39.79 -6.81
N VAL A 267 -19.11 40.88 -6.02
CA VAL A 267 -19.83 42.15 -6.28
C VAL A 267 -18.83 43.29 -6.25
#